data_AF-A0A7S2DI52-F1
#
_entry.id   AF-A0A7S2DI52-F1
#
_cell.length_a   1.000
_cell.length_b   1.000
_cell.length_c   1.000
_cell.angle_alpha   90.00
_cell.angle_beta   90.00
_cell.angle_gamma   90.00
#
_symmetry.space_group_name_H-M   'P 1'
#
loop_
_entity.id
_entity.type
_entity.pdbx_description
1 polymer ?
#
loop_
_entity_poly.entity_id
_entity_poly.type
_entity_poly.pdbx_seq_one_letter_code
_entity_poly.pdbx_strand_id
1 'polypeptide(L)'
;LGLSNTLGAFFGGVLLAETNYRHQIEADIAPFRGMLLGLFFVTVGFSIDLGLLVNQWTTILPLILGLLAIKTMVVAIGCWKAGMAGPSTVQTALLLAPGGEFAFVA
;
A
#
# COMPACT_ATOMS: atom_id res chain seq x y z
N LEU A 1 -7.30 24.13 -1.38
CA LEU A 1 -6.37 23.35 -2.24
C LEU A 1 -6.89 21.95 -2.57
N GLY A 2 -7.87 21.38 -1.84
CA GLY A 2 -8.50 20.11 -2.26
C GLY A 2 -7.57 18.89 -2.26
N LEU A 3 -6.42 18.99 -1.58
CA LEU A 3 -5.45 17.91 -1.45
C LEU A 3 -5.89 16.97 -0.32
N SER A 4 -5.67 15.66 -0.49
CA SER A 4 -6.01 14.66 0.54
C SER A 4 -5.21 14.89 1.82
N ASN A 5 -5.81 14.55 2.96
CA ASN A 5 -5.18 14.63 4.28
C ASN A 5 -3.85 13.86 4.34
N THR A 6 -3.75 12.75 3.60
CA THR A 6 -2.52 11.95 3.48
C THR A 6 -1.40 12.70 2.77
N LEU A 7 -1.73 13.39 1.68
CA LEU A 7 -0.76 14.19 0.93
C LEU A 7 -0.24 15.35 1.79
N GLY A 8 -1.13 15.99 2.56
CA GLY A 8 -0.74 17.04 3.51
C GLY A 8 0.20 16.52 4.61
N ALA A 9 -0.10 15.36 5.19
CA ALA A 9 0.76 14.72 6.18
C ALA A 9 2.14 14.32 5.59
N PHE A 10 2.16 13.82 4.35
CA PHE A 10 3.40 13.49 3.64
C PHE A 10 4.28 14.73 3.46
N PHE A 11 3.73 15.84 2.95
CA PHE A 11 4.50 17.08 2.79
C PHE A 11 4.97 17.65 4.13
N GLY A 12 4.15 17.59 5.18
CA GLY A 12 4.56 17.98 6.53
C GLY A 12 5.77 17.17 7.01
N GLY A 13 5.77 15.86 6.77
CA GLY A 13 6.91 14.98 7.07
C GLY A 13 8.17 15.34 6.29
N VAL A 14 8.05 15.59 4.98
CA VAL A 14 9.18 15.98 4.12
C VAL A 14 9.81 17.29 4.59
N LEU A 15 8.99 18.30 4.88
CA LEU A 15 9.47 19.60 5.37
C LEU A 15 10.17 19.48 6.73
N LEU A 16 9.62 18.66 7.64
CA LEU A 16 10.23 18.43 8.96
C LEU A 16 11.52 17.61 8.87
N ALA A 17 11.63 16.71 7.89
CA ALA A 17 12.82 15.88 7.68
C ALA A 17 14.06 16.69 7.26
N GLU A 18 13.88 17.87 6.65
CA GLU A 18 14.98 18.79 6.31
C GLU A 18 15.43 19.67 7.48
N THR A 19 14.76 19.61 8.64
CA THR A 19 15.12 20.41 9.81
C THR A 19 16.19 19.74 10.68
N ASN A 20 16.90 20.53 11.49
CA ASN A 20 17.84 20.03 12.50
C ASN A 20 17.16 19.11 13.56
N TYR A 21 15.83 19.15 13.67
CA TYR A 21 15.05 18.37 14.62
C TYR A 21 14.62 17.00 14.10
N ARG A 22 14.98 16.62 12.85
CA ARG A 22 14.55 15.35 12.23
C ARG A 22 14.75 14.12 13.12
N HIS A 23 15.89 14.03 13.80
CA HIS A 23 16.23 12.88 14.64
C HIS A 23 15.44 12.85 15.94
N GLN A 24 15.11 14.03 16.47
CA GLN A 24 14.31 14.16 17.67
C GLN A 24 12.85 13.81 17.38
N ILE A 25 12.32 14.33 16.27
CA ILE A 25 10.98 13.98 15.78
C ILE A 25 10.90 12.48 15.46
N GLU A 26 11.91 11.90 14.81
CA GLU A 26 11.95 10.47 14.51
C GLU A 26 11.90 9.61 15.79
N ALA A 27 12.68 9.98 16.82
CA ALA A 27 12.66 9.30 18.10
C ALA A 27 11.30 9.42 18.81
N ASP A 28 10.65 10.59 18.72
CA ASP A 28 9.36 10.85 19.34
C ASP A 28 8.21 10.10 18.63
N ILE A 29 8.25 9.94 17.31
CA ILE A 29 7.20 9.24 16.54
C ILE A 29 7.40 7.72 16.46
N ALA A 30 8.62 7.22 16.63
CA ALA A 30 8.94 5.79 16.59
C ALA A 30 8.00 4.91 17.44
N PRO A 31 7.69 5.24 18.72
CA PRO A 31 6.77 4.43 19.53
C PRO A 31 5.33 4.46 19.00
N PHE A 32 4.88 5.58 18.43
CA PHE A 32 3.53 5.71 17.89
C PHE A 32 3.37 5.02 16.55
N ARG A 33 4.42 4.95 15.73
CA ARG A 33 4.37 4.31 14.41
C ARG A 33 3.84 2.87 14.48
N GLY A 34 4.37 2.08 15.41
CA GLY A 34 3.92 0.69 15.61
C GLY A 34 2.47 0.62 16.11
N MET A 35 2.10 1.47 17.08
CA MET A 35 0.74 1.51 17.64
C MET A 35 -0.30 1.92 16.60
N LEU A 36 -0.02 2.97 15.81
CA LEU A 36 -0.89 3.47 14.76
C LEU A 36 -1.03 2.47 13.62
N LEU A 37 0.04 1.76 13.25
CA LEU A 37 -0.01 0.68 12.26
C LEU A 37 -0.88 -0.49 12.75
N GLY A 38 -0.73 -0.89 14.01
CA GLY A 38 -1.58 -1.91 14.63
C GLY A 38 -3.06 -1.49 14.62
N LEU A 39 -3.36 -0.25 15.03
CA LEU A 39 -4.71 0.29 15.03
C LEU A 39 -5.32 0.35 13.62
N PHE A 40 -4.52 0.72 12.63
CA PHE A 40 -4.92 0.73 11.22
C PHE A 40 -5.37 -0.68 10.77
N PHE A 41 -4.55 -1.70 11.00
CA PHE A 41 -4.90 -3.07 10.58
C PHE A 41 -6.11 -3.63 11.32
N VAL A 42 -6.25 -3.31 12.61
CA VAL A 42 -7.45 -3.68 13.38
C VAL A 42 -8.69 -3.03 12.77
N THR A 43 -8.64 -1.73 12.49
CA THR A 43 -9.79 -0.97 11.96
C THR A 43 -10.18 -1.42 10.55
N VAL A 44 -9.21 -1.55 9.65
CA VAL A 44 -9.44 -2.04 8.28
C VAL A 44 -9.93 -3.48 8.30
N GLY A 45 -9.35 -4.35 9.14
CA GLY A 45 -9.78 -5.73 9.29
C GLY A 45 -11.23 -5.84 9.75
N PHE A 46 -11.64 -5.04 10.75
CA PHE A 46 -13.04 -4.99 11.19
C PHE A 46 -14.00 -4.39 10.15
N SER A 47 -13.49 -3.59 9.21
CA SER A 47 -14.31 -3.03 8.12
C SER A 47 -14.65 -4.06 7.04
N ILE A 48 -14.02 -5.24 7.05
CA ILE A 48 -14.30 -6.31 6.09
C ILE A 48 -15.59 -7.05 6.46
N ASP A 49 -16.58 -7.01 5.58
CA ASP A 49 -17.80 -7.78 5.71
C ASP A 49 -17.57 -9.25 5.29
N LEU A 50 -17.39 -10.11 6.27
CA LEU A 50 -17.21 -11.56 6.06
C LEU A 50 -18.48 -12.24 5.51
N GLY A 51 -19.66 -11.71 5.80
CA GLY A 51 -20.92 -12.24 5.27
C GLY A 51 -21.01 -12.02 3.78
N LEU A 52 -20.66 -10.83 3.30
CA LEU A 52 -20.56 -10.51 1.89
C LEU A 52 -19.49 -11.37 1.19
N LEU A 53 -18.34 -11.58 1.84
CA LEU A 53 -17.27 -12.42 1.33
C LEU A 53 -17.73 -13.86 1.06
N VAL A 54 -18.46 -14.47 1.99
CA VAL A 54 -18.96 -15.84 1.86
C VAL A 54 -20.10 -15.93 0.84
N ASN A 55 -21.03 -14.97 0.87
CA ASN A 55 -22.21 -14.99 -0.02
C ASN A 55 -21.85 -14.74 -1.49
N GLN A 56 -20.84 -13.90 -1.75
CA GLN A 56 -20.43 -13.51 -3.12
C GLN A 56 -19.04 -14.02 -3.48
N TRP A 57 -18.57 -15.09 -2.83
CA TRP A 57 -17.21 -15.60 -3.02
C TRP A 57 -16.90 -15.93 -4.49
N THR A 58 -17.90 -16.41 -5.25
CA THR A 58 -17.80 -16.71 -6.68
C THR A 58 -17.57 -15.49 -7.56
N THR A 59 -17.99 -14.31 -7.14
CA THR A 59 -17.78 -13.04 -7.86
C THR A 59 -16.49 -12.36 -7.39
N ILE A 60 -16.23 -12.38 -6.08
CA ILE A 60 -15.08 -11.70 -5.48
C ILE A 60 -13.77 -12.38 -5.88
N LEU A 61 -13.71 -13.72 -5.87
CA LEU A 61 -12.50 -14.46 -6.20
C LEU A 61 -11.97 -14.17 -7.62
N PRO A 62 -12.77 -14.24 -8.71
CA PRO A 62 -12.28 -13.92 -10.04
C PRO A 62 -11.95 -12.43 -10.19
N LEU A 63 -12.61 -11.52 -9.48
CA LEU A 63 -12.25 -10.10 -9.49
C LEU A 63 -10.86 -9.88 -8.87
N ILE A 64 -10.57 -10.50 -7.72
CA ILE A 64 -9.26 -10.41 -7.07
C ILE A 64 -8.18 -11.02 -7.96
N LEU A 65 -8.40 -12.23 -8.48
CA LEU A 65 -7.45 -12.91 -9.36
C LEU A 65 -7.22 -12.14 -10.67
N GLY A 66 -8.29 -11.61 -11.27
CA GLY A 66 -8.23 -10.79 -12.47
C GLY A 66 -7.44 -9.51 -12.23
N LEU A 67 -7.70 -8.80 -11.13
CA LEU A 67 -6.98 -7.59 -10.75
C LEU A 67 -5.49 -7.87 -10.54
N LEU A 68 -5.15 -8.93 -9.80
CA LEU A 68 -3.77 -9.36 -9.57
C LEU A 68 -3.07 -9.72 -10.88
N ALA A 69 -3.73 -10.47 -11.77
CA ALA A 69 -3.18 -10.84 -13.06
C ALA A 69 -2.91 -9.61 -13.94
N ILE A 70 -3.86 -8.67 -14.00
CA ILE A 70 -3.71 -7.43 -14.76
C ILE A 70 -2.55 -6.60 -14.20
N LYS A 71 -2.50 -6.34 -12.88
CA LYS A 71 -1.41 -5.55 -12.28
C LYS A 71 -0.05 -6.22 -12.47
N THR A 72 0.02 -7.54 -12.27
CA THR A 72 1.27 -8.30 -12.51
C THR A 72 1.72 -8.15 -13.95
N MET A 73 0.81 -8.27 -14.92
CA MET A 73 1.12 -8.13 -16.34
C MET A 73 1.62 -6.71 -16.66
N VAL A 74 0.95 -5.68 -16.16
CA VAL A 74 1.35 -4.27 -16.34
C VAL A 74 2.75 -4.01 -15.79
N VAL A 75 3.04 -4.46 -14.58
CA VAL A 75 4.36 -4.28 -13.95
C VAL A 75 5.42 -5.09 -14.69
N ALA A 76 5.13 -6.33 -15.08
CA ALA A 76 6.06 -7.18 -15.83
C ALA A 76 6.45 -6.56 -17.18
N ILE A 77 5.48 -5.99 -17.91
CA ILE A 77 5.75 -5.26 -19.16
C ILE A 77 6.61 -4.02 -18.90
N GLY A 78 6.35 -3.29 -17.81
CA GLY A 78 7.18 -2.15 -17.39
C GLY A 78 8.62 -2.53 -17.10
N CYS A 79 8.84 -3.58 -16.30
CA CYS A 79 10.15 -4.13 -16.00
C CYS A 79 10.88 -4.62 -17.25
N TRP A 80 10.18 -5.30 -18.16
CA TRP A 80 10.77 -5.75 -19.42
C TRP A 80 11.23 -4.59 -20.30
N LYS A 81 10.42 -3.53 -20.43
CA LYS A 81 10.80 -2.29 -21.13
C LYS A 81 11.98 -1.56 -20.46
N ALA A 82 12.12 -1.69 -19.15
CA ALA A 82 13.25 -1.14 -18.39
C ALA A 82 14.54 -1.99 -18.54
N GLY A 83 14.53 -3.05 -19.35
CA GLY A 83 15.69 -3.91 -19.57
C GLY A 83 15.91 -4.96 -18.47
N MET A 84 14.96 -5.14 -17.55
CA MET A 84 15.00 -6.23 -16.57
C MET A 84 14.54 -7.52 -17.25
N ALA A 85 15.42 -8.53 -17.27
CA ALA A 85 15.13 -9.83 -17.87
C ALA A 85 15.21 -10.96 -16.83
N GLY A 86 14.42 -12.00 -17.05
CA GLY A 86 14.48 -13.24 -16.28
C GLY A 86 13.62 -13.26 -15.00
N PRO A 87 13.98 -14.11 -14.01
CA PRO A 87 13.19 -14.34 -12.80
C PRO A 87 12.91 -13.07 -11.98
N SER A 88 13.84 -12.10 -12.00
CA SER A 88 13.72 -10.83 -11.27
C SER A 88 12.52 -10.00 -11.72
N THR A 89 12.15 -10.07 -13.01
CA THR A 89 10.98 -9.35 -13.55
C THR A 89 9.68 -9.92 -13.01
N VAL A 90 9.58 -11.25 -12.96
CA VAL A 90 8.40 -11.95 -12.42
C VAL A 90 8.29 -11.72 -10.91
N GLN A 91 9.40 -11.81 -10.18
CA GLN A 91 9.43 -11.55 -8.74
C GLN A 91 8.99 -10.12 -8.41
N THR A 92 9.53 -9.13 -9.13
CA THR A 92 9.17 -7.71 -8.94
C THR A 92 7.70 -7.46 -9.26
N ALA A 93 7.20 -8.03 -10.36
CA ALA A 93 5.81 -7.91 -10.76
C ALA A 93 4.85 -8.52 -9.72
N LEU A 94 5.16 -9.69 -9.17
CA LEU A 94 4.35 -10.34 -8.15
C LEU A 94 4.40 -9.62 -6.80
N LEU A 95 5.55 -9.03 -6.42
CA LEU A 95 5.68 -8.28 -5.17
C LEU A 95 4.93 -6.94 -5.22
N LEU A 96 4.83 -6.30 -6.39
CA LEU A 96 4.15 -5.01 -6.57
C LEU A 96 2.67 -5.12 -6.97
N ALA A 97 2.22 -6.30 -7.40
CA ALA A 97 0.84 -6.49 -7.84
C ALA A 97 -0.19 -6.32 -6.70
N PRO A 98 -0.01 -6.87 -5.48
CA PRO A 98 -0.92 -6.64 -4.36
C PRO A 98 -1.08 -5.15 -4.04
N GLY A 99 -2.26 -4.76 -3.55
CA GLY A 99 -2.45 -3.44 -2.95
C GLY A 99 -1.80 -3.40 -1.57
N GLY A 100 -1.10 -2.31 -1.25
CA GLY A 100 -0.59 -2.05 0.10
C GLY A 100 -1.61 -1.35 1.00
N GLU A 101 -1.23 -1.11 2.26
CA GLU A 101 -2.03 -0.40 3.26
C GLU A 101 -2.49 0.99 2.78
N PHE A 102 -1.74 1.63 1.89
CA PHE A 102 -2.05 2.94 1.34
C PHE A 102 -3.34 2.99 0.52
N ALA A 103 -3.83 1.85 0.01
CA ALA A 103 -5.09 1.79 -0.72
C ALA A 103 -6.31 2.10 0.18
N PHE A 104 -6.17 1.97 1.50
CA PHE A 104 -7.24 2.19 2.47
C PHE A 104 -7.24 3.59 3.09
N VAL A 105 -6.21 4.40 2.80
CA VAL A 105 -6.04 5.76 3.34
C VAL A 105 -6.35 6.84 2.29
N ALA A 106 -6.80 6.42 1.10
CA ALA A 106 -7.09 7.28 -0.05
C ALA A 106 -8.45 8.00 0.08
#